data_AF-A0A3C1KTU9-F1
#
_entry.id   AF-A0A3C1KTU9-F1
#
_cell.length_a   1.000
_cell.length_b   1.000
_cell.length_c   1.000
_cell.angle_alpha   90.00
_cell.angle_beta   90.00
_cell.angle_gamma   90.00
#
_symmetry.space_group_name_H-M   'P 1'
#
loop_
_entity.id
_entity.type
_entity.pdbx_description
1 polymer ?
#
loop_
_entity_poly.entity_id
_entity_poly.type
_entity_poly.pdbx_seq_one_letter_code
_entity_poly.pdbx_strand_id
1 'polypeptide(L)'
;AADDPIALGFIHAVSDHFCEQCNRVRLSPTGRLRECLSTEGALSLRDMMRAGCTDQSLEEAIREALLGKVQGHQFWAGNRTRQSMVSIGG
;
A
#
# COMPACT_ATOMS: atom_id res chain seq x y z
N ALA A 1 6.92 -22.03 -36.99
CA ALA A 1 8.15 -22.20 -36.20
C ALA A 1 7.71 -22.37 -34.75
N ALA A 2 8.20 -23.42 -34.12
CA ALA A 2 7.64 -23.99 -32.89
C ALA A 2 8.06 -23.20 -31.64
N ASP A 3 7.12 -23.16 -30.70
CA ASP A 3 7.31 -23.16 -29.25
C ASP A 3 8.05 -21.98 -28.61
N ASP A 4 7.32 -20.89 -28.37
CA ASP A 4 7.64 -20.01 -27.25
C ASP A 4 7.36 -20.78 -25.94
N PRO A 5 8.34 -21.00 -25.06
CA PRO A 5 8.13 -21.79 -23.85
C PRO A 5 7.12 -21.10 -22.92
N ILE A 6 6.12 -21.85 -22.46
CA ILE A 6 5.15 -21.36 -21.48
C ILE A 6 5.89 -21.06 -20.16
N ALA A 7 5.88 -19.80 -19.76
CA ALA A 7 6.44 -19.36 -18.48
C ALA A 7 5.37 -19.41 -17.37
N LEU A 8 5.69 -20.09 -16.27
CA LEU A 8 4.88 -20.15 -15.05
C LEU A 8 5.66 -19.51 -13.89
N GLY A 9 5.02 -18.58 -13.18
CA GLY A 9 5.61 -17.89 -12.03
C GLY A 9 4.81 -18.11 -10.74
N PHE A 10 5.52 -18.24 -9.62
CA PHE A 10 4.94 -18.35 -8.29
C PHE A 10 5.28 -17.11 -7.46
N ILE A 11 4.30 -16.62 -6.68
CA ILE A 11 4.48 -15.48 -5.78
C ILE A 11 4.44 -15.99 -4.34
N HIS A 12 5.59 -16.00 -3.67
CA HIS A 12 5.73 -16.42 -2.27
C HIS A 12 5.35 -15.30 -1.30
N ALA A 13 4.09 -14.85 -1.33
CA ALA A 13 3.62 -13.68 -0.58
C ALA A 13 3.66 -13.80 0.97
N VAL A 14 4.13 -14.92 1.52
CA VAL A 14 4.14 -15.17 2.96
C VAL A 14 5.46 -15.77 3.45
N SER A 15 5.91 -16.86 2.80
CA SER A 15 7.12 -17.58 3.21
C SER A 15 8.43 -16.90 2.80
N ASP A 16 8.43 -16.22 1.66
CA ASP A 16 9.59 -15.52 1.10
C ASP A 16 9.11 -14.20 0.46
N HIS A 17 8.69 -13.28 1.34
CA HIS A 17 8.04 -12.06 0.92
C HIS A 17 9.03 -11.02 0.39
N PHE A 18 8.59 -10.17 -0.51
CA PHE A 18 9.41 -9.12 -1.16
C PHE A 18 9.30 -7.74 -0.46
N CYS A 19 8.90 -7.70 0.82
CA CYS A 19 8.62 -6.44 1.50
C CYS A 19 9.82 -5.48 1.58
N GLU A 20 11.03 -6.01 1.75
CA GLU A 20 12.27 -5.22 1.81
C GLU A 20 12.49 -4.36 0.56
N GLN A 21 12.09 -4.87 -0.61
CA GLN A 21 12.22 -4.19 -1.89
C GLN A 21 10.91 -3.48 -2.32
N CYS A 22 9.86 -3.55 -1.51
CA CYS A 22 8.54 -3.05 -1.86
C CYS A 22 8.49 -1.51 -1.80
N ASN A 23 8.49 -0.87 -2.96
CA ASN A 23 8.35 0.58 -3.13
C ASN A 23 6.90 1.04 -3.40
N ARG A 24 5.91 0.19 -3.13
CA ARG A 24 4.49 0.47 -3.43
C ARG A 24 3.77 1.09 -2.25
N VAL A 25 2.88 2.04 -2.57
CA VAL A 25 1.85 2.62 -1.71
C VAL A 25 0.53 2.70 -2.48
N ARG A 26 -0.58 2.87 -1.77
CA ARG A 26 -1.92 2.93 -2.39
C ARG A 26 -2.71 4.14 -1.90
N LEU A 27 -3.53 4.68 -2.78
CA LEU A 27 -4.60 5.62 -2.43
C LEU A 27 -5.93 4.88 -2.57
N SER A 28 -6.71 4.79 -1.49
CA SER A 28 -8.04 4.18 -1.53
C SER A 28 -9.03 5.04 -2.32
N PRO A 29 -10.19 4.48 -2.75
CA PRO A 29 -11.26 5.26 -3.38
C PRO A 29 -11.84 6.35 -2.45
N THR A 30 -11.72 6.14 -1.14
CA THR A 30 -12.13 7.14 -0.14
C THR A 30 -11.08 8.25 0.05
N GLY A 31 -9.91 8.14 -0.58
CA GLY A 31 -8.84 9.13 -0.50
C GLY A 31 -7.85 8.91 0.63
N ARG A 32 -7.80 7.69 1.21
CA ARG A 32 -6.87 7.35 2.27
C ARG A 32 -5.56 6.80 1.72
N LEU A 33 -4.43 7.38 2.15
CA LEU A 33 -3.10 6.88 1.83
C LEU A 33 -2.79 5.64 2.68
N ARG A 34 -2.28 4.59 2.03
CA ARG A 34 -1.81 3.35 2.64
C ARG A 34 -0.36 3.10 2.26
N GLU A 35 0.48 3.10 3.26
CA GLU A 35 1.91 2.81 3.18
C GLU A 35 2.19 1.30 3.00
N CYS A 36 1.24 0.42 3.37
CA CYS A 36 1.33 -1.01 3.17
C CYS A 36 -0.04 -1.62 2.83
N LEU A 37 -0.05 -2.76 2.14
CA LEU A 37 -1.29 -3.51 1.85
C LEU A 37 -1.93 -4.06 3.13
N SER A 38 -1.12 -4.40 4.15
CA SER A 38 -1.62 -5.02 5.38
C SER A 38 -2.16 -4.04 6.41
N THR A 39 -1.91 -2.74 6.28
CA THR A 39 -2.33 -1.69 7.24
C THR A 39 -3.57 -0.96 6.73
N GLU A 40 -4.37 -0.33 7.61
CA GLU A 40 -5.63 0.36 7.24
C GLU A 40 -5.43 1.76 6.62
N GLY A 41 -4.18 2.21 6.52
CA GLY A 41 -3.80 3.54 6.04
C GLY A 41 -3.99 4.62 7.09
N ALA A 42 -3.02 5.52 7.19
CA ALA A 42 -2.96 6.51 8.26
C ALA A 42 -3.89 7.72 8.03
N LEU A 43 -3.97 8.23 6.79
CA LEU A 43 -4.38 9.62 6.54
C LEU A 43 -5.31 9.75 5.32
N SER A 44 -6.29 10.67 5.39
CA SER A 44 -7.16 11.03 4.26
C SER A 44 -6.63 12.26 3.51
N LEU A 45 -5.91 12.05 2.41
CA LEU A 45 -5.38 13.14 1.57
C LEU A 45 -6.51 13.94 0.91
N ARG A 46 -7.62 13.26 0.56
CA ARG A 46 -8.80 13.92 -0.02
C ARG A 46 -9.39 14.97 0.92
N ASP A 47 -9.47 14.67 2.21
CA ASP A 47 -10.05 15.60 3.17
C ASP A 47 -9.12 16.79 3.42
N MET A 48 -7.80 16.57 3.43
CA MET A 48 -6.82 17.66 3.48
C MET A 48 -6.95 18.61 2.28
N MET A 49 -7.00 18.05 1.07
CA MET A 49 -7.15 18.85 -0.15
C MET A 49 -8.47 19.63 -0.16
N ARG A 50 -9.57 19.01 0.28
CA ARG A 50 -10.89 19.68 0.38
C ARG A 50 -10.94 20.75 1.46
N ALA A 51 -10.09 20.64 2.49
CA ALA A 51 -9.92 21.68 3.49
C ALA A 51 -9.02 22.84 3.02
N GLY A 52 -8.47 22.77 1.80
CA GLY A 52 -7.64 23.83 1.22
C GLY A 52 -6.20 23.83 1.73
N CYS A 53 -5.63 22.65 2.05
CA CYS A 53 -4.21 22.56 2.40
C CYS A 53 -3.31 23.04 1.24
N THR A 54 -2.11 23.51 1.58
CA THR A 54 -1.09 23.83 0.56
C THR A 54 -0.42 22.56 0.06
N ASP A 55 0.22 22.62 -1.11
CA ASP A 55 1.02 21.52 -1.65
C ASP A 55 2.15 21.11 -0.69
N GLN A 56 2.77 22.07 -0.01
CA GLN A 56 3.81 21.79 0.97
C GLN A 56 3.28 20.99 2.17
N SER A 57 2.10 21.35 2.70
CA SER A 57 1.47 20.60 3.78
C SER A 57 1.03 19.20 3.32
N LEU A 58 0.59 19.07 2.08
CA LEU A 58 0.22 17.77 1.50
C LEU A 58 1.46 16.88 1.33
N GLU A 59 2.56 17.43 0.83
CA GLU A 59 3.84 16.73 0.67
C GLU A 59 4.38 16.23 2.01
N GLU A 60 4.39 17.09 3.03
CA GLU A 60 4.86 16.71 4.37
C GLU A 60 4.03 15.56 4.94
N ALA A 61 2.70 15.65 4.84
CA ALA A 61 1.83 14.61 5.37
C ALA A 61 1.97 13.27 4.62
N ILE A 62 2.28 13.30 3.32
CA ILE A 62 2.65 12.09 2.56
C ILE A 62 3.98 11.54 3.08
N ARG A 63 5.02 12.37 3.22
CA ARG A 63 6.34 11.93 3.71
C ARG A 63 6.23 11.30 5.11
N GLU A 64 5.51 11.94 6.02
CA GLU A 64 5.28 11.43 7.37
C GLU A 64 4.56 10.07 7.34
N ALA A 65 3.51 9.93 6.53
CA ALA A 65 2.82 8.65 6.38
C ALA A 65 3.73 7.54 5.82
N LEU A 66 4.65 7.87 4.91
CA LEU A 66 5.62 6.92 4.36
C LEU A 66 6.64 6.45 5.40
N LEU A 67 7.02 7.30 6.37
CA LEU A 67 7.90 6.90 7.48
C LEU A 67 7.24 5.84 8.38
N GLY A 68 5.90 5.78 8.40
CA GLY A 68 5.14 4.72 9.08
C GLY A 68 5.18 3.36 8.38
N LYS A 69 5.84 3.23 7.22
CA LYS A 69 5.91 1.97 6.47
C LYS A 69 6.69 0.91 7.27
N VAL A 70 5.98 -0.13 7.67
CA VAL A 70 6.57 -1.29 8.36
C VAL A 70 7.54 -2.05 7.45
N GLN A 71 8.58 -2.64 8.05
CA GLN A 71 9.62 -3.41 7.34
C GLN A 71 9.05 -4.63 6.57
N GLY A 72 7.98 -5.24 7.09
CA GLY A 72 7.33 -6.39 6.49
C GLY A 72 5.86 -6.44 6.88
N HIS A 73 5.03 -7.01 6.01
CA HIS A 73 3.62 -7.19 6.32
C HIS A 73 3.46 -8.09 7.55
N GLN A 74 2.52 -7.74 8.43
CA GLN A 74 2.31 -8.45 9.68
C GLN A 74 1.11 -9.39 9.62
N PHE A 75 1.00 -10.18 8.54
CA PHE A 75 -0.15 -11.07 8.31
C PHE A 75 -0.41 -12.07 9.45
N TRP A 76 0.60 -12.41 10.24
CA TRP A 76 0.51 -13.36 11.35
C TRP A 76 0.33 -12.70 12.71
N ALA A 77 0.58 -11.39 12.85
CA ALA A 77 0.52 -10.68 14.12
C ALA A 77 -0.89 -10.17 14.47
N GLY A 78 -1.94 -10.71 13.84
CA GLY A 78 -3.32 -10.25 14.02
C GLY A 78 -3.66 -8.92 13.33
N ASN A 79 -2.65 -8.17 12.86
CA ASN A 79 -2.78 -6.92 12.08
C ASN A 79 -3.08 -7.17 10.59
N ARG A 80 -4.04 -8.06 10.30
CA ARG A 80 -4.56 -8.20 8.93
C ARG A 80 -5.69 -7.20 8.72
N THR A 81 -5.50 -6.28 7.78
CA THR A 81 -6.62 -5.48 7.29
C THR A 81 -7.74 -6.41 6.82
N ARG A 82 -8.97 -6.15 7.29
CA ARG A 82 -10.18 -6.90 6.89
C ARG A 82 -10.88 -6.29 5.68
N GLN A 83 -10.25 -5.29 5.06
CA GLN A 83 -10.82 -4.55 3.96
C GLN A 83 -10.65 -5.33 2.65
N SER A 84 -11.71 -5.33 1.83
CA SER A 84 -11.66 -5.93 0.49
C SER A 84 -10.72 -5.15 -0.41
N MET A 85 -10.13 -5.81 -1.41
CA MET A 85 -9.22 -5.17 -2.37
C MET A 85 -9.86 -3.93 -3.03
N VAL A 86 -11.14 -4.02 -3.41
CA VAL A 86 -11.88 -2.91 -4.04
C VAL A 86 -11.95 -1.68 -3.16
N SER A 87 -12.05 -1.86 -1.84
CA SER A 87 -12.13 -0.74 -0.89
C SER A 87 -10.78 -0.04 -0.63
N ILE A 88 -9.68 -0.64 -1.06
CA ILE A 88 -8.31 -0.14 -0.83
C ILE A 88 -7.59 0.20 -2.14
N GLY A 89 -8.34 0.38 -3.23
CA GLY A 89 -7.83 0.80 -4.54
C GLY A 89 -7.32 -0.37 -5.38
N GLY A 90 -7.88 -1.56 -5.19
CA GLY A 90 -7.64 -2.77 -5.97
C GLY A 90 -8.90 -3.26 -6.66
#